data_AF-A0A3P6BU63-F1
#
_entry.id   AF-A0A3P6BU63-F1
#
_cell.length_a   1.000
_cell.length_b   1.000
_cell.length_c   1.000
_cell.angle_alpha   90.00
_cell.angle_beta   90.00
_cell.angle_gamma   90.00
#
_symmetry.space_group_name_H-M   'P 1'
#
loop_
_entity.id
_entity.type
_entity.pdbx_description
1 polymer ?
#
loop_
_entity_poly.entity_id
_entity_poly.type
_entity_poly.pdbx_seq_one_letter_code
_entity_poly.pdbx_strand_id
1 'polypeptide(L)'
;MFAARRLLLSCKQGANQAASFLRGKKNCRRRIQSANYSQSTRQGTTHGRTDLNPLPVGTAQTFSRSRARYAAPALALGFTGFLAFLHYNDERRAVPKGQPSSSNSSGCGCGSNTTVRGPIIGGPFTLMSTQNKVVTEKDLRDKWVLLYFGYSFSPDVGPEQLKMISKAVDKLESNHDKKVLPVFVTLDPVRDTPSHLHAYLKEFDDRILGLTGSASAMRQMAQEYRVYFKKVQEDGDDYLVDTSHNMYLLNPKMEVVRCFGVEYNPGDLSQEVLKEVTSASQ
;
A
#
# COMPACT_ATOMS: atom_id res chain seq x y z
N MET A 1 40.83 -56.06 -17.30
CA MET A 1 40.52 -56.67 -18.62
C MET A 1 39.08 -56.33 -18.96
N PHE A 2 38.89 -55.65 -20.10
CA PHE A 2 37.77 -55.67 -21.07
C PHE A 2 36.32 -55.85 -20.56
N ALA A 3 35.27 -55.18 -21.02
CA ALA A 3 35.00 -54.24 -22.11
C ALA A 3 33.57 -53.68 -21.86
N ALA A 4 33.33 -52.37 -21.91
CA ALA A 4 32.73 -51.65 -23.04
C ALA A 4 31.46 -52.27 -23.67
N ARG A 5 30.34 -51.54 -23.56
CA ARG A 5 29.33 -51.46 -24.63
C ARG A 5 28.75 -50.04 -24.71
N ARG A 6 29.38 -49.23 -25.57
CA ARG A 6 28.73 -48.14 -26.29
C ARG A 6 27.84 -48.74 -27.38
N LEU A 7 26.67 -48.16 -27.60
CA LEU A 7 26.01 -48.13 -28.90
C LEU A 7 25.44 -46.72 -29.11
N LEU A 8 26.22 -45.94 -29.84
CA LEU A 8 25.77 -44.83 -30.67
C LEU A 8 25.09 -45.40 -31.92
N LEU A 9 24.14 -44.67 -32.49
CA LEU A 9 24.03 -44.28 -33.93
C LEU A 9 22.61 -43.71 -34.16
N SER A 10 22.46 -42.44 -34.59
CA SER A 10 22.47 -41.97 -36.00
C SER A 10 21.02 -41.93 -36.55
N CYS A 11 20.49 -40.89 -37.20
CA CYS A 11 20.94 -40.04 -38.31
C CYS A 11 20.12 -38.71 -38.26
N LYS A 12 20.65 -37.51 -38.55
CA LYS A 12 20.73 -36.86 -39.89
C LYS A 12 19.35 -36.76 -40.60
N GLN A 13 18.90 -35.66 -41.22
CA GLN A 13 19.59 -34.55 -41.90
C GLN A 13 18.55 -33.53 -42.45
N GLY A 14 18.94 -32.24 -42.49
CA GLY A 14 18.56 -31.24 -43.52
C GLY A 14 17.15 -30.66 -43.50
N ALA A 15 16.82 -29.51 -44.09
CA ALA A 15 17.54 -28.35 -44.63
C ALA A 15 16.42 -27.39 -45.13
N ASN A 16 16.66 -26.07 -45.09
CA ASN A 16 16.11 -25.01 -45.95
C ASN A 16 14.64 -25.05 -46.41
N GLN A 17 13.87 -24.00 -46.12
CA GLN A 17 13.49 -22.96 -47.10
C GLN A 17 12.54 -21.91 -46.54
N ALA A 18 12.71 -20.71 -47.09
CA ALA A 18 11.93 -19.51 -46.86
C ALA A 18 10.49 -19.59 -47.36
N ALA A 19 9.59 -18.84 -46.74
CA ALA A 19 8.39 -18.33 -47.39
C ALA A 19 7.96 -16.99 -46.76
N SER A 20 8.30 -15.94 -47.49
CA SER A 20 7.69 -14.62 -47.50
C SER A 20 6.16 -14.68 -47.56
N PHE A 21 5.44 -13.98 -46.68
CA PHE A 21 4.11 -13.41 -46.98
C PHE A 21 3.66 -12.48 -45.85
N LEU A 22 4.10 -11.22 -45.87
CA LEU A 22 3.29 -10.14 -45.28
C LEU A 22 3.20 -8.98 -46.28
N ARG A 23 2.00 -8.92 -46.86
CA ARG A 23 1.50 -7.82 -47.68
C ARG A 23 1.52 -6.53 -46.89
N GLY A 24 1.79 -5.45 -47.61
CA GLY A 24 2.00 -4.13 -47.08
C GLY A 24 0.77 -3.44 -46.51
N LYS A 25 1.06 -2.41 -45.73
CA LYS A 25 0.27 -1.18 -45.51
C LYS A 25 1.25 -0.15 -44.93
N LYS A 26 2.00 0.51 -45.81
CA LYS A 26 1.83 1.93 -46.17
C LYS A 26 1.69 2.85 -44.96
N ASN A 27 2.83 3.47 -44.65
CA ASN A 27 3.00 4.68 -43.85
C ASN A 27 1.94 5.75 -44.17
N CYS A 28 1.22 6.20 -43.14
CA CYS A 28 0.48 7.46 -43.18
C CYS A 28 1.14 8.46 -42.23
N ARG A 29 1.96 9.35 -42.80
CA ARG A 29 2.44 10.57 -42.15
C ARG A 29 1.24 11.51 -41.96
N ARG A 30 0.83 11.78 -40.71
CA ARG A 30 -0.11 12.87 -40.40
C ARG A 30 0.62 14.21 -40.53
N ARG A 31 0.29 14.94 -41.60
CA ARG A 31 0.66 16.34 -41.83
C ARG A 31 -0.39 17.21 -41.14
N ILE A 32 -0.03 17.81 -40.01
CA ILE A 32 -0.84 18.83 -39.34
C ILE A 32 -0.65 20.13 -40.12
N GLN A 33 -1.68 20.59 -40.83
CA GLN A 33 -1.74 21.93 -41.39
C GLN A 33 -2.30 22.88 -40.33
N SER A 34 -1.53 23.90 -39.98
CA SER A 34 -1.97 25.05 -39.19
C SER A 34 -2.82 25.98 -40.07
N ALA A 35 -4.06 26.23 -39.65
CA ALA A 35 -4.91 27.24 -40.26
C ALA A 35 -4.57 28.61 -39.66
N ASN A 36 -4.00 29.50 -40.49
CA ASN A 36 -3.84 30.91 -40.18
C ASN A 36 -5.17 31.62 -40.44
N TYR A 37 -5.74 32.26 -39.42
CA TYR A 37 -6.89 33.14 -39.55
C TYR A 37 -6.39 34.56 -39.86
N SER A 38 -6.55 35.01 -41.11
CA SER A 38 -6.28 36.39 -41.50
C SER A 38 -7.50 37.28 -41.23
N GLN A 39 -7.27 38.40 -40.54
CA GLN A 39 -8.25 39.47 -40.34
C GLN A 39 -8.51 40.19 -41.67
N SER A 40 -9.79 40.40 -41.99
CA SER A 40 -10.26 41.19 -43.13
C SER A 40 -10.75 42.55 -42.64
N THR A 41 -9.98 43.58 -42.94
CA THR A 41 -10.33 44.99 -42.77
C THR A 41 -11.11 45.45 -44.00
N ARG A 42 -12.40 45.78 -43.86
CA ARG A 42 -13.16 46.48 -44.91
C ARG A 42 -12.97 47.98 -44.77
N GLN A 43 -12.20 48.57 -45.69
CA GLN A 43 -12.23 49.99 -46.02
C GLN A 43 -13.42 50.26 -46.96
N GLY A 44 -14.21 51.28 -46.61
CA GLY A 44 -15.21 51.88 -47.49
C GLY A 44 -15.01 53.38 -47.52
N THR A 45 -14.63 53.89 -48.68
CA THR A 45 -14.46 55.31 -49.03
C THR A 45 -15.80 55.92 -49.44
N THR A 46 -16.09 57.17 -49.06
CA THR A 46 -16.51 58.25 -49.98
C THR A 46 -16.71 59.60 -49.28
N HIS A 47 -16.01 60.61 -49.84
CA HIS A 47 -16.29 62.04 -50.00
C HIS A 47 -16.97 62.90 -48.91
N GLY A 48 -16.30 64.03 -48.59
CA GLY A 48 -16.94 65.24 -48.06
C GLY A 48 -15.92 66.22 -47.46
N ARG A 49 -15.63 67.31 -48.18
CA ARG A 49 -14.69 68.38 -47.82
C ARG A 49 -15.45 69.52 -47.14
N THR A 50 -15.12 69.89 -45.90
CA THR A 50 -15.29 71.27 -45.41
C THR A 50 -14.50 71.53 -44.13
N ASP A 51 -13.71 72.60 -44.16
CA ASP A 51 -13.17 73.30 -43.00
C ASP A 51 -14.27 73.78 -42.05
N LEU A 52 -13.94 73.84 -40.76
CA LEU A 52 -14.27 74.86 -39.74
C LEU A 52 -14.40 74.21 -38.35
N ASN A 53 -13.47 74.57 -37.48
CA ASN A 53 -13.49 74.38 -36.02
C ASN A 53 -14.12 75.64 -35.36
N PRO A 54 -14.51 75.68 -34.04
CA PRO A 54 -14.75 74.59 -33.07
C PRO A 54 -15.90 74.83 -32.01
N LEU A 55 -16.09 73.80 -31.14
CA LEU A 55 -16.66 73.73 -29.76
C LEU A 55 -18.19 73.72 -29.52
N PRO A 56 -18.72 73.12 -28.41
CA PRO A 56 -18.12 72.20 -27.41
C PRO A 56 -18.95 70.89 -27.24
N VAL A 57 -18.31 69.73 -27.09
CA VAL A 57 -19.00 68.49 -26.67
C VAL A 57 -18.26 67.86 -25.51
N GLY A 58 -19.03 67.45 -24.51
CA GLY A 58 -18.62 67.20 -23.14
C GLY A 58 -17.47 66.23 -22.95
N THR A 59 -16.76 66.46 -21.86
CA THR A 59 -15.73 65.60 -21.28
C THR A 59 -16.31 64.22 -20.95
N ALA A 60 -16.20 63.28 -21.89
CA ALA A 60 -16.30 61.85 -21.59
C ALA A 60 -14.93 61.39 -21.07
N GLN A 61 -14.81 61.28 -19.76
CA GLN A 61 -13.63 60.72 -19.10
C GLN A 61 -13.44 59.26 -19.54
N THR A 62 -12.35 58.98 -20.26
CA THR A 62 -11.88 57.63 -20.55
C THR A 62 -11.25 57.03 -19.29
N PHE A 63 -12.06 56.34 -18.48
CA PHE A 63 -11.53 55.51 -17.40
C PHE A 63 -10.94 54.22 -17.98
N SER A 64 -9.61 54.11 -17.97
CA SER A 64 -8.89 52.84 -18.07
C SER A 64 -9.38 51.90 -16.96
N ARG A 65 -10.25 50.94 -17.31
CA ARG A 65 -10.78 49.94 -16.35
C ARG A 65 -9.75 48.83 -16.16
N SER A 66 -8.98 48.92 -15.08
CA SER A 66 -7.98 47.90 -14.72
C SER A 66 -8.64 46.56 -14.35
N ARG A 67 -8.06 45.46 -14.83
CA ARG A 67 -8.41 44.06 -14.48
C ARG A 67 -8.32 43.75 -12.97
N ALA A 68 -7.79 44.68 -12.17
CA ALA A 68 -7.56 44.54 -10.74
C ALA A 68 -8.85 44.32 -9.92
N ARG A 69 -10.02 44.75 -10.42
CA ARG A 69 -11.29 44.66 -9.68
C ARG A 69 -11.80 43.23 -9.48
N TYR A 70 -11.39 42.28 -10.32
CA TYR A 70 -11.77 40.87 -10.19
C TYR A 70 -10.63 39.98 -9.66
N ALA A 71 -9.38 40.46 -9.70
CA ALA A 71 -8.23 39.74 -9.18
C ALA A 71 -8.21 39.68 -7.64
N ALA A 72 -8.57 40.78 -6.98
CA ALA A 72 -8.60 40.87 -5.52
C ALA A 72 -9.61 39.89 -4.85
N PRO A 73 -10.90 39.82 -5.26
CA PRO A 73 -11.84 38.87 -4.66
C PRO A 73 -11.51 37.40 -4.98
N ALA A 74 -10.95 37.11 -6.16
CA ALA A 74 -10.57 35.75 -6.54
C ALA A 74 -9.40 35.20 -5.71
N LEU A 75 -8.41 36.05 -5.40
CA LEU A 75 -7.29 35.68 -4.54
C LEU A 75 -7.74 35.48 -3.08
N ALA A 76 -8.64 36.33 -2.58
CA ALA A 76 -9.18 36.18 -1.23
C ALA A 76 -9.93 34.85 -1.06
N LEU A 77 -10.82 34.50 -2.01
CA LEU A 77 -11.55 33.23 -1.98
C LEU A 77 -10.63 32.01 -2.12
N GLY A 78 -9.60 32.10 -2.98
CA GLY A 78 -8.60 31.05 -3.13
C GLY A 78 -7.79 30.82 -1.85
N PHE A 79 -7.34 31.89 -1.19
CA PHE A 79 -6.60 31.80 0.08
C PHE A 79 -7.47 31.26 1.21
N THR A 80 -8.72 31.71 1.34
CA THR A 80 -9.64 31.18 2.36
C THR A 80 -9.96 29.71 2.13
N GLY A 81 -10.16 29.30 0.87
CA GLY A 81 -10.40 27.91 0.51
C GLY A 81 -9.18 27.02 0.80
N PHE A 82 -7.97 27.51 0.51
CA PHE A 82 -6.73 26.79 0.81
C PHE A 82 -6.47 26.68 2.32
N LEU A 83 -6.71 27.74 3.10
CA LEU A 83 -6.60 27.70 4.55
C LEU A 83 -7.62 26.75 5.18
N ALA A 84 -8.87 26.77 4.71
CA ALA A 84 -9.90 25.83 5.15
C ALA A 84 -9.54 24.39 4.78
N PHE A 85 -8.98 24.17 3.59
CA PHE A 85 -8.48 22.84 3.18
C PHE A 85 -7.32 22.38 4.06
N LEU A 86 -6.35 23.25 4.37
CA LEU A 86 -5.25 22.92 5.27
C LEU A 86 -5.75 22.64 6.70
N HIS A 87 -6.66 23.45 7.23
CA HIS A 87 -7.27 23.24 8.54
C HIS A 87 -8.06 21.94 8.60
N TYR A 88 -8.90 21.68 7.60
CA TYR A 88 -9.68 20.45 7.48
C TYR A 88 -8.79 19.20 7.35
N ASN A 89 -7.66 19.32 6.66
CA ASN A 89 -6.71 18.21 6.50
C ASN A 89 -5.82 18.02 7.75
N ASP A 90 -5.59 19.08 8.54
CA ASP A 90 -4.87 19.03 9.82
C ASP A 90 -5.74 18.43 10.94
N GLU A 91 -7.04 18.76 10.99
CA GLU A 91 -8.00 18.12 11.91
C GLU A 91 -8.10 16.60 11.71
N ARG A 92 -7.91 16.12 10.47
CA ARG A 92 -7.86 14.67 10.15
C ARG A 92 -6.52 14.01 10.49
N ARG A 93 -5.45 14.79 10.71
CA ARG A 93 -4.09 14.32 11.03
C ARG A 93 -3.70 14.55 12.49
N ALA A 94 -4.50 15.28 13.26
CA ALA A 94 -4.29 15.50 14.67
C ALA A 94 -4.41 14.18 15.45
N VAL A 95 -3.31 13.44 15.52
CA VAL A 95 -3.10 12.47 16.59
C VAL A 95 -3.07 13.28 17.88
N PRO A 96 -3.94 13.02 18.87
CA PRO A 96 -3.88 13.73 20.13
C PRO A 96 -2.46 13.56 20.69
N LYS A 97 -1.72 14.66 20.78
CA LYS A 97 -0.39 14.65 21.38
C LYS A 97 -0.57 14.22 22.83
N GLY A 98 -0.09 13.02 23.17
CA GLY A 98 0.00 12.58 24.55
C GLY A 98 0.75 13.64 25.35
N GLN A 99 0.11 14.21 26.36
CA GLN A 99 0.80 15.10 27.30
C GLN A 99 1.95 14.30 27.94
N PRO A 100 3.14 14.90 28.12
CA PRO A 100 4.20 14.28 28.87
C PRO A 100 3.81 14.28 30.34
N SER A 101 3.33 13.15 30.84
CA SER A 101 3.11 12.93 32.27
C SER A 101 4.46 12.83 32.98
N SER A 102 5.04 13.97 33.37
CA SER A 102 6.08 14.03 34.38
C SER A 102 5.47 13.60 35.72
N SER A 103 5.70 12.35 36.13
CA SER A 103 5.29 11.87 37.45
C SER A 103 6.51 11.81 38.37
N ASN A 104 6.77 12.92 39.05
CA ASN A 104 7.39 12.90 40.37
C ASN A 104 6.27 13.07 41.40
N SER A 105 6.11 12.01 42.21
CA SER A 105 5.58 11.94 43.58
C SER A 105 4.39 12.81 44.05
N SER A 106 3.50 12.10 44.76
CA SER A 106 2.72 12.51 45.95
C SER A 106 1.48 13.41 45.76
N GLY A 107 0.30 12.83 46.05
CA GLY A 107 -0.82 13.56 46.63
C GLY A 107 -2.23 13.34 46.03
N CYS A 108 -2.99 12.45 46.68
CA CYS A 108 -4.45 12.47 46.92
C CYS A 108 -5.49 12.64 45.79
N GLY A 109 -6.48 11.72 45.77
CA GLY A 109 -7.89 12.09 45.53
C GLY A 109 -8.72 11.23 44.56
N CYS A 110 -9.36 10.19 45.08
CA CYS A 110 -10.68 9.65 44.69
C CYS A 110 -10.93 9.08 43.27
N GLY A 111 -10.94 7.75 43.17
CA GLY A 111 -12.19 7.02 42.86
C GLY A 111 -12.68 6.97 41.41
N SER A 112 -11.90 6.40 40.49
CA SER A 112 -12.46 5.57 39.42
C SER A 112 -11.36 4.63 38.90
N ASN A 113 -11.68 3.34 38.81
CA ASN A 113 -10.78 2.30 38.35
C ASN A 113 -10.65 2.34 36.81
N THR A 114 -10.37 3.52 36.25
CA THR A 114 -10.06 3.66 34.83
C THR A 114 -8.59 3.33 34.67
N THR A 115 -8.29 2.03 34.68
CA THR A 115 -7.06 1.55 34.06
C THR A 115 -7.10 2.10 32.64
N VAL A 116 -6.27 3.11 32.34
CA VAL A 116 -6.04 3.54 30.97
C VAL A 116 -5.37 2.35 30.29
N ARG A 117 -6.20 1.43 29.77
CA ARG A 117 -5.72 0.33 28.95
C ARG A 117 -5.10 1.00 27.74
N GLY A 118 -3.85 0.63 27.45
CA GLY A 118 -3.17 1.08 26.25
C GLY A 118 -4.02 0.80 25.00
N PRO A 119 -3.61 1.32 23.83
CA PRO A 119 -4.35 1.12 22.59
C PRO A 119 -4.64 -0.37 22.39
N ILE A 120 -5.91 -0.73 22.26
CA ILE A 120 -6.29 -2.11 21.91
C ILE A 120 -5.71 -2.38 20.51
N ILE A 121 -4.94 -3.46 20.39
CA ILE A 121 -4.39 -3.99 19.14
C ILE A 121 -5.10 -5.32 18.89
N GLY A 122 -5.64 -5.47 17.69
CA GLY A 122 -6.46 -6.61 17.30
C GLY A 122 -7.95 -6.28 17.28
N GLY A 123 -8.69 -7.07 16.50
CA GLY A 123 -10.11 -6.88 16.25
C GLY A 123 -10.68 -8.03 15.41
N PRO A 124 -12.01 -8.09 15.25
CA PRO A 124 -12.65 -9.12 14.45
C PRO A 124 -12.26 -8.98 12.98
N PHE A 125 -12.12 -10.11 12.29
CA PHE A 125 -11.84 -10.11 10.87
C PHE A 125 -12.55 -11.26 10.18
N THR A 126 -12.78 -11.12 8.88
CA THR A 126 -13.34 -12.18 8.05
C THR A 126 -12.57 -12.18 6.74
N LEU A 127 -11.65 -13.13 6.64
CA LEU A 127 -10.76 -13.28 5.50
C LEU A 127 -11.01 -14.63 4.81
N MET A 128 -10.33 -14.83 3.70
CA MET A 128 -10.35 -16.06 2.95
C MET A 128 -8.98 -16.72 3.01
N SER A 129 -8.93 -17.98 3.43
CA SER A 129 -7.72 -18.77 3.39
C SER A 129 -7.31 -19.05 1.94
N THR A 130 -6.03 -19.29 1.72
CA THR A 130 -5.46 -19.87 0.49
C THR A 130 -6.16 -21.16 0.04
N GLN A 131 -6.83 -21.87 0.95
CA GLN A 131 -7.65 -23.05 0.66
C GLN A 131 -9.11 -22.72 0.29
N ASN A 132 -9.43 -21.46 -0.05
CA ASN A 132 -10.78 -20.96 -0.36
C ASN A 132 -11.82 -21.17 0.76
N LYS A 133 -11.36 -21.24 2.02
CA LYS A 133 -12.24 -21.29 3.20
C LYS A 133 -12.34 -19.90 3.81
N VAL A 134 -13.54 -19.50 4.23
CA VAL A 134 -13.69 -18.29 5.04
C VAL A 134 -13.12 -18.57 6.43
N VAL A 135 -12.25 -17.69 6.91
CA VAL A 135 -11.58 -17.77 8.21
C VAL A 135 -11.86 -16.50 8.99
N THR A 136 -12.23 -16.68 10.24
CA THR A 136 -12.50 -15.62 11.21
C THR A 136 -11.57 -15.75 12.41
N GLU A 137 -11.59 -14.77 13.31
CA GLU A 137 -10.85 -14.87 14.57
C GLU A 137 -11.27 -16.07 15.42
N LYS A 138 -12.50 -16.57 15.23
CA LYS A 138 -13.04 -17.71 15.98
C LYS A 138 -12.37 -19.03 15.61
N ASP A 139 -11.97 -19.19 14.35
CA ASP A 139 -11.33 -20.40 13.84
C ASP A 139 -9.88 -20.54 14.33
N LEU A 140 -9.31 -19.43 14.79
CA LEU A 140 -7.95 -19.33 15.34
C LEU A 140 -7.90 -19.40 16.88
N ARG A 141 -9.06 -19.48 17.54
CA ARG A 141 -9.13 -19.67 19.00
C ARG A 141 -8.52 -21.01 19.41
N ASP A 142 -8.19 -21.11 20.69
CA ASP A 142 -7.60 -22.29 21.32
C ASP A 142 -6.19 -22.65 20.80
N LYS A 143 -5.59 -21.78 19.98
CA LYS A 143 -4.26 -21.93 19.41
C LYS A 143 -3.44 -20.69 19.69
N TRP A 144 -2.14 -20.89 19.90
CA TRP A 144 -1.18 -19.79 19.81
C TRP A 144 -0.96 -19.45 18.35
N VAL A 145 -1.07 -18.17 18.01
CA VAL A 145 -0.95 -17.71 16.62
C VAL A 145 0.17 -16.71 16.52
N LEU A 146 1.09 -16.94 15.58
CA LEU A 146 2.10 -15.97 15.20
C LEU A 146 1.71 -15.35 13.86
N LEU A 147 1.23 -14.11 13.91
CA LEU A 147 0.64 -13.42 12.78
C LEU A 147 1.64 -12.44 12.16
N TYR A 148 1.81 -12.52 10.85
CA TYR A 148 2.70 -11.66 10.09
C TYR A 148 1.99 -11.08 8.87
N PHE A 149 2.18 -9.77 8.63
CA PHE A 149 1.63 -9.05 7.49
C PHE A 149 2.70 -8.85 6.43
N GLY A 150 2.41 -9.21 5.18
CA GLY A 150 3.35 -9.09 4.08
C GLY A 150 2.69 -9.22 2.72
N TYR A 151 3.48 -9.41 1.66
CA TYR A 151 2.98 -9.71 0.30
C TYR A 151 4.03 -10.55 -0.43
N SER A 152 3.62 -11.37 -1.41
CA SER A 152 4.55 -12.34 -2.03
C SER A 152 5.64 -11.70 -2.90
N PHE A 153 5.38 -10.51 -3.44
CA PHE A 153 6.30 -9.78 -4.33
C PHE A 153 7.33 -8.91 -3.58
N SER A 154 7.48 -9.08 -2.27
CA SER A 154 8.49 -8.36 -1.50
C SER A 154 9.90 -8.85 -1.87
N PRO A 155 10.84 -7.97 -2.26
CA PRO A 155 12.16 -8.39 -2.76
C PRO A 155 13.02 -9.07 -1.69
N ASP A 156 13.04 -8.53 -0.46
CA ASP A 156 14.01 -8.98 0.57
C ASP A 156 13.37 -9.37 1.90
N VAL A 157 12.68 -8.43 2.58
CA VAL A 157 12.26 -8.61 3.98
C VAL A 157 11.20 -9.70 4.16
N GLY A 158 10.19 -9.77 3.28
CA GLY A 158 9.14 -10.80 3.33
C GLY A 158 9.67 -12.24 3.40
N PRO A 159 10.45 -12.69 2.40
CA PRO A 159 11.04 -14.03 2.39
C PRO A 159 11.95 -14.33 3.60
N GLU A 160 12.70 -13.33 4.09
CA GLU A 160 13.57 -13.50 5.26
C GLU A 160 12.76 -13.76 6.53
N GLN A 161 11.71 -12.95 6.76
CA GLN A 161 10.82 -13.08 7.90
C GLN A 161 10.07 -14.42 7.91
N LEU A 162 9.64 -14.92 6.75
CA LEU A 162 9.02 -16.24 6.64
C LEU A 162 9.99 -17.37 7.00
N LYS A 163 11.22 -17.34 6.48
CA LYS A 163 12.27 -18.32 6.84
C LYS A 163 12.58 -18.29 8.34
N MET A 164 12.58 -17.10 8.94
CA MET A 164 12.77 -16.95 10.38
C MET A 164 11.62 -17.58 11.17
N ILE A 165 10.38 -17.31 10.79
CA ILE A 165 9.20 -17.91 11.43
C ILE A 165 9.26 -19.43 11.37
N SER A 166 9.49 -20.01 10.19
CA SER A 166 9.55 -21.47 10.03
C SER A 166 10.59 -22.10 10.96
N LYS A 167 11.79 -21.53 11.01
CA LYS A 167 12.86 -21.99 11.91
C LYS A 167 12.52 -21.82 13.39
N ALA A 168 11.83 -20.74 13.75
CA ALA A 168 11.43 -20.51 15.14
C ALA A 168 10.34 -21.50 15.58
N VAL A 169 9.35 -21.76 14.71
CA VAL A 169 8.30 -22.77 14.94
C VAL A 169 8.91 -24.17 15.03
N ASP A 170 9.85 -24.52 14.15
CA ASP A 170 10.57 -25.80 14.23
C ASP A 170 11.26 -26.02 15.57
N LYS A 171 11.93 -24.97 16.09
CA LYS A 171 12.60 -25.03 17.41
C LYS A 171 11.60 -25.18 18.54
N LEU A 172 10.46 -24.48 18.49
CA LEU A 172 9.41 -24.58 19.50
C LEU A 172 8.81 -25.98 19.56
N GLU A 173 8.51 -26.58 18.40
CA GLU A 173 7.96 -27.93 18.32
C GLU A 173 9.00 -28.99 18.71
N SER A 174 10.23 -28.89 18.18
CA SER A 174 11.26 -29.92 18.40
C SER A 174 11.83 -29.92 19.81
N ASN A 175 12.02 -28.74 20.43
CA ASN A 175 12.70 -28.65 21.72
C ASN A 175 11.74 -28.60 22.92
N HIS A 176 10.49 -28.16 22.71
CA HIS A 176 9.57 -27.84 23.80
C HIS A 176 8.16 -28.42 23.63
N ASP A 177 7.87 -29.12 22.52
CA ASP A 177 6.54 -29.66 22.18
C ASP A 177 5.43 -28.59 22.27
N LYS A 178 5.77 -27.34 21.93
CA LYS A 178 4.83 -26.21 21.90
C LYS A 178 4.44 -25.91 20.48
N LYS A 179 3.14 -26.03 20.19
CA LYS A 179 2.57 -25.75 18.87
C LYS A 179 2.15 -24.31 18.76
N VAL A 180 2.71 -23.60 17.79
CA VAL A 180 2.34 -22.24 17.41
C VAL A 180 1.97 -22.25 15.94
N LEU A 181 0.82 -21.70 15.61
CA LEU A 181 0.33 -21.62 14.23
C LEU A 181 0.87 -20.35 13.57
N PRO A 182 1.77 -20.44 12.57
CA PRO A 182 2.16 -19.28 11.79
C PRO A 182 1.03 -18.90 10.81
N VAL A 183 0.65 -17.62 10.81
CA VAL A 183 -0.39 -17.06 9.94
C VAL A 183 0.19 -15.90 9.14
N PHE A 184 0.10 -16.01 7.82
CA PHE A 184 0.50 -14.95 6.89
C PHE A 184 -0.72 -14.24 6.35
N VAL A 185 -0.77 -12.92 6.51
CA VAL A 185 -1.84 -12.06 5.97
C VAL A 185 -1.27 -11.21 4.83
N THR A 186 -1.82 -11.35 3.62
CA THR A 186 -1.40 -10.50 2.51
C THR A 186 -1.89 -9.06 2.67
N LEU A 187 -1.07 -8.10 2.24
CA LEU A 187 -1.42 -6.68 2.12
C LEU A 187 -1.70 -6.28 0.66
N ASP A 188 -1.55 -7.23 -0.29
CA ASP A 188 -1.74 -6.99 -1.72
C ASP A 188 -2.65 -8.03 -2.38
N PRO A 189 -3.96 -7.98 -2.11
CA PRO A 189 -4.91 -8.97 -2.63
C PRO A 189 -5.10 -8.91 -4.16
N VAL A 190 -4.55 -7.89 -4.83
CA VAL A 190 -4.66 -7.74 -6.29
C VAL A 190 -3.70 -8.70 -7.00
N ARG A 191 -2.49 -8.88 -6.46
CA ARG A 191 -1.48 -9.81 -6.98
C ARG A 191 -1.52 -11.16 -6.25
N ASP A 192 -1.81 -11.15 -4.96
CA ASP A 192 -1.78 -12.34 -4.09
C ASP A 192 -3.12 -13.11 -4.15
N THR A 193 -3.38 -13.74 -5.30
CA THR A 193 -4.51 -14.66 -5.44
C THR A 193 -4.35 -15.86 -4.49
N PRO A 194 -5.43 -16.50 -4.02
CA PRO A 194 -5.35 -17.64 -3.10
C PRO A 194 -4.40 -18.74 -3.57
N SER A 195 -4.43 -19.07 -4.87
CA SER A 195 -3.56 -20.09 -5.46
C SER A 195 -2.09 -19.65 -5.51
N HIS A 196 -1.82 -18.40 -5.87
CA HIS A 196 -0.45 -17.88 -5.91
C HIS A 196 0.15 -17.81 -4.51
N LEU A 197 -0.61 -17.27 -3.57
CA LEU A 197 -0.20 -17.17 -2.17
C LEU A 197 0.00 -18.57 -1.55
N HIS A 198 -0.83 -19.55 -1.88
CA HIS A 198 -0.62 -20.94 -1.43
C HIS A 198 0.73 -21.49 -1.90
N ALA A 199 1.03 -21.36 -3.20
CA ALA A 199 2.26 -21.86 -3.79
C ALA A 199 3.49 -21.19 -3.16
N TYR A 200 3.44 -19.87 -3.00
CA TYR A 200 4.50 -19.08 -2.37
C TYR A 200 4.79 -19.56 -0.93
N LEU A 201 3.76 -19.67 -0.08
CA LEU A 201 3.95 -20.06 1.33
C LEU A 201 4.45 -21.50 1.48
N LYS A 202 4.06 -22.38 0.55
CA LYS A 202 4.50 -23.78 0.50
C LYS A 202 6.01 -23.96 0.34
N GLU A 203 6.68 -22.99 -0.28
CA GLU A 203 8.14 -23.01 -0.43
C GLU A 203 8.88 -22.80 0.89
N PHE A 204 8.21 -22.21 1.89
CA PHE A 204 8.79 -21.95 3.21
C PHE A 204 8.40 -23.05 4.20
N ASP A 205 7.10 -23.27 4.39
CA ASP A 205 6.58 -24.20 5.39
C ASP A 205 5.08 -24.49 5.17
N ASP A 206 4.75 -25.77 5.08
CA ASP A 206 3.38 -26.28 4.87
C ASP A 206 2.42 -25.91 6.03
N ARG A 207 2.95 -25.57 7.22
CA ARG A 207 2.15 -25.18 8.40
C ARG A 207 1.61 -23.75 8.31
N ILE A 208 2.14 -22.92 7.42
CA ILE A 208 1.76 -21.50 7.34
C ILE A 208 0.36 -21.37 6.74
N LEU A 209 -0.56 -20.81 7.53
CA LEU A 209 -1.89 -20.46 7.06
C LEU A 209 -1.84 -19.11 6.36
N GLY A 210 -2.01 -19.11 5.03
CA GLY A 210 -2.18 -17.88 4.25
C GLY A 210 -3.61 -17.37 4.27
N LEU A 211 -3.78 -16.07 4.53
CA LEU A 211 -5.04 -15.34 4.51
C LEU A 211 -4.98 -14.21 3.47
N THR A 212 -6.01 -14.11 2.65
CA THR A 212 -6.25 -13.10 1.62
C THR A 212 -7.73 -12.68 1.63
N GLY A 213 -8.14 -11.72 0.82
CA GLY A 213 -9.53 -11.27 0.80
C GLY A 213 -9.76 -10.06 -0.09
N SER A 214 -10.88 -9.37 0.12
CA SER A 214 -11.10 -8.09 -0.56
C SER A 214 -10.18 -7.01 -0.02
N ALA A 215 -9.84 -6.02 -0.85
CA ALA A 215 -9.03 -4.88 -0.43
C ALA A 215 -9.62 -4.14 0.79
N SER A 216 -10.95 -4.11 0.94
CA SER A 216 -11.61 -3.53 2.11
C SER A 216 -11.39 -4.36 3.38
N ALA A 217 -11.45 -5.69 3.28
CA ALA A 217 -11.21 -6.58 4.41
C ALA A 217 -9.74 -6.54 4.87
N MET A 218 -8.79 -6.51 3.92
CA MET A 218 -7.36 -6.34 4.24
C MET A 218 -7.10 -5.00 4.93
N ARG A 219 -7.68 -3.91 4.42
CA ARG A 219 -7.57 -2.57 5.03
C ARG A 219 -8.16 -2.52 6.44
N GLN A 220 -9.31 -3.17 6.65
CA GLN A 220 -9.93 -3.25 7.96
C GLN A 220 -9.01 -3.99 8.94
N MET A 221 -8.53 -5.18 8.57
CA MET A 221 -7.64 -5.95 9.44
C MET A 221 -6.34 -5.19 9.74
N ALA A 222 -5.71 -4.58 8.74
CA ALA A 222 -4.52 -3.77 8.94
C ALA A 222 -4.77 -2.61 9.92
N GLN A 223 -5.96 -1.99 9.90
CA GLN A 223 -6.34 -0.95 10.86
C GLN A 223 -6.50 -1.51 12.29
N GLU A 224 -7.17 -2.66 12.47
CA GLU A 224 -7.35 -3.29 13.79
C GLU A 224 -6.01 -3.68 14.43
N TYR A 225 -5.06 -4.16 13.61
CA TYR A 225 -3.71 -4.54 14.06
C TYR A 225 -2.70 -3.38 14.00
N ARG A 226 -3.14 -2.18 13.60
CA ARG A 226 -2.32 -0.96 13.47
C ARG A 226 -1.10 -1.13 12.55
N VAL A 227 -1.25 -1.94 11.51
CA VAL A 227 -0.24 -2.18 10.49
C VAL A 227 -0.32 -1.04 9.49
N TYR A 228 0.77 -0.28 9.38
CA TYR A 228 0.92 0.68 8.30
C TYR A 228 1.31 -0.04 7.02
N PHE A 229 0.63 0.30 5.92
CA PHE A 229 1.05 -0.12 4.59
C PHE A 229 0.68 0.92 3.54
N LYS A 230 1.50 1.05 2.51
CA LYS A 230 1.33 2.02 1.43
C LYS A 230 1.87 1.46 0.11
N LYS A 231 1.06 1.55 -0.93
CA LYS A 231 1.51 1.28 -2.30
C LYS A 231 2.46 2.39 -2.77
N VAL A 232 3.64 1.99 -3.23
CA VAL A 232 4.68 2.84 -3.80
C VAL A 232 4.86 2.43 -5.26
N GLN A 233 4.59 3.35 -6.18
CA GLN A 233 4.76 3.10 -7.61
C GLN A 233 6.25 3.08 -7.94
N GLU A 234 6.69 2.08 -8.68
CA GLU A 234 8.04 2.03 -9.25
C GLU A 234 8.01 2.44 -10.72
N ASP A 235 9.15 2.35 -11.40
CA ASP A 235 9.25 2.68 -12.82
C ASP A 235 8.38 1.73 -13.67
N GLY A 236 7.52 2.32 -14.49
CA GLY A 236 6.58 1.58 -15.33
C GLY A 236 5.29 1.20 -14.59
N ASP A 237 4.81 -0.03 -14.83
CA ASP A 237 3.54 -0.54 -14.29
C ASP A 237 3.71 -1.31 -12.96
N ASP A 238 4.93 -1.47 -12.46
CA ASP A 238 5.21 -2.21 -11.22
C ASP A 238 5.08 -1.33 -9.96
N TYR A 239 4.89 -1.97 -8.81
CA TYR A 239 4.79 -1.31 -7.52
C TYR A 239 5.24 -2.20 -6.36
N LEU A 240 5.77 -1.53 -5.36
CA LEU A 240 6.03 -2.12 -4.05
C LEU A 240 4.95 -1.71 -3.05
N VAL A 241 4.89 -2.47 -1.96
CA VAL A 241 4.09 -2.12 -0.80
C VAL A 241 5.04 -1.88 0.35
N ASP A 242 5.21 -0.62 0.74
CA ASP A 242 5.88 -0.24 1.97
C ASP A 242 5.00 -0.69 3.14
N THR A 243 5.54 -1.43 4.09
CA THR A 243 4.77 -2.03 5.19
C THR A 243 5.56 -2.06 6.50
N SER A 244 4.82 -2.06 7.60
CA SER A 244 5.39 -2.42 8.91
C SER A 244 5.67 -3.92 8.95
N HIS A 245 6.90 -4.29 9.33
CA HIS A 245 7.37 -5.68 9.35
C HIS A 245 7.29 -6.28 10.77
N ASN A 246 6.18 -6.04 11.46
CA ASN A 246 5.96 -6.55 12.81
C ASN A 246 5.25 -7.91 12.76
N MET A 247 5.65 -8.80 13.66
CA MET A 247 4.94 -10.04 13.96
C MET A 247 4.17 -9.89 15.27
N TYR A 248 2.98 -10.48 15.34
CA TYR A 248 2.10 -10.41 16.50
C TYR A 248 1.91 -11.82 17.06
N LEU A 249 2.21 -12.02 18.34
CA LEU A 249 1.86 -13.23 19.06
C LEU A 249 0.50 -13.07 19.71
N LEU A 250 -0.45 -13.89 19.29
CA LEU A 250 -1.78 -13.96 19.86
C LEU A 250 -1.91 -15.19 20.76
N ASN A 251 -2.56 -15.00 21.89
CA ASN A 251 -2.91 -16.09 22.80
C ASN A 251 -4.13 -16.89 22.27
N PRO A 252 -4.48 -18.02 22.90
CA PRO A 252 -5.68 -18.81 22.57
C PRO A 252 -7.02 -18.04 22.63
N LYS A 253 -7.06 -16.86 23.25
CA LYS A 253 -8.23 -15.97 23.32
C LYS A 253 -8.26 -14.92 22.22
N MET A 254 -7.29 -14.94 21.29
CA MET A 254 -7.08 -13.95 20.23
C MET A 254 -6.72 -12.55 20.72
N GLU A 255 -6.06 -12.46 21.88
CA GLU A 255 -5.50 -11.21 22.39
C GLU A 255 -4.01 -11.14 22.03
N VAL A 256 -3.55 -9.97 21.55
CA VAL A 256 -2.13 -9.74 21.26
C VAL A 256 -1.36 -9.66 22.57
N VAL A 257 -0.46 -10.61 22.78
CA VAL A 257 0.40 -10.69 23.99
C VAL A 257 1.68 -9.89 23.78
N ARG A 258 2.30 -10.04 22.61
CA ARG A 258 3.59 -9.44 22.29
C ARG A 258 3.72 -9.17 20.80
N CYS A 259 4.48 -8.13 20.47
CA CYS A 259 4.89 -7.81 19.10
C CYS A 259 6.40 -8.03 18.97
N PHE A 260 6.84 -8.54 17.83
CA PHE A 260 8.25 -8.73 17.48
C PHE A 260 8.57 -7.95 16.22
N GLY A 261 9.67 -7.20 16.23
CA GLY A 261 10.15 -6.52 15.03
C GLY A 261 11.13 -7.37 14.22
N VAL A 262 11.72 -6.75 13.21
CA VAL A 262 12.68 -7.39 12.28
C VAL A 262 14.04 -7.67 12.91
N GLU A 263 14.33 -7.08 14.07
CA GLU A 263 15.58 -7.23 14.80
C GLU A 263 15.78 -8.61 15.43
N TYR A 264 14.70 -9.39 15.55
CA TYR A 264 14.76 -10.72 16.12
C TYR A 264 15.42 -11.70 15.16
N ASN A 265 16.11 -12.68 15.72
CA ASN A 265 16.63 -13.83 15.00
C ASN A 265 15.83 -15.09 15.39
N PRO A 266 15.94 -16.22 14.66
CA PRO A 266 15.09 -17.39 14.92
C PRO A 266 15.27 -17.99 16.32
N GLY A 267 16.44 -17.82 16.94
CA GLY A 267 16.70 -18.28 18.30
C GLY A 267 15.94 -17.44 19.32
N ASP A 268 16.17 -16.13 19.29
CA ASP A 268 15.57 -15.18 20.22
C ASP A 268 14.04 -15.17 20.09
N LEU A 269 13.51 -15.21 18.86
CA LEU A 269 12.08 -15.31 18.62
C LEU A 269 11.49 -16.56 19.28
N SER A 270 12.12 -17.73 19.10
CA SER A 270 11.64 -18.97 19.72
C SER A 270 11.65 -18.90 21.25
N GLN A 271 12.68 -18.31 21.86
CA GLN A 271 12.80 -18.20 23.32
C GLN A 271 11.78 -17.23 23.91
N GLU A 272 11.58 -16.07 23.28
CA GLU A 272 10.59 -15.09 23.72
C GLU A 272 9.16 -15.62 23.55
N VAL A 273 8.86 -16.30 22.44
CA VAL A 273 7.55 -16.96 22.27
C VAL A 273 7.35 -18.03 23.34
N LEU A 274 8.36 -18.87 23.60
CA LEU A 274 8.26 -19.90 24.65
C LEU A 274 7.97 -19.29 26.03
N LYS A 275 8.61 -18.17 26.35
CA LYS A 275 8.41 -17.46 27.61
C LYS A 275 6.96 -17.02 27.77
N GLU A 276 6.36 -16.42 26.74
CA GLU A 276 4.96 -15.98 26.76
C GLU A 276 3.97 -17.16 26.78
N VAL A 277 4.27 -18.23 26.05
CA VAL A 277 3.44 -19.45 26.04
C VAL A 277 3.43 -20.13 27.42
N THR A 278 4.59 -20.16 28.08
CA THR A 278 4.75 -20.81 29.39
C THR A 278 4.18 -19.95 30.51
N SER A 279 4.34 -18.62 30.46
CA SER A 279 3.79 -17.71 31.47
C SER A 279 2.27 -17.72 31.51
N ALA A 280 1.61 -17.83 30.35
CA ALA A 280 0.16 -17.90 30.25
C ALA A 280 -0.43 -19.28 30.61
N SER A 281 0.42 -20.31 30.77
CA SER A 281 -0.01 -21.65 31.19
C SER A 281 -0.01 -21.81 32.72
N GLN A 282 0.53 -20.84 33.47
CA GLN A 282 0.57 -20.81 34.94
C GLN A 282 -0.60 -20.00 35.50
#